data_AF-A0A8G0L6J2-F1
#
_entry.id   AF-A0A8G0L6J2-F1
#
_cell.length_a   1.000
_cell.length_b   1.000
_cell.length_c   1.000
_cell.angle_alpha   90.00
_cell.angle_beta   90.00
_cell.angle_gamma   90.00
#
_symmetry.space_group_name_H-M   'P 1'
#
loop_
_entity.id
_entity.type
_entity.pdbx_description
1 polymer ?
#
loop_
_entity_poly.entity_id
_entity_poly.type
_entity_poly.pdbx_seq_one_letter_code
_entity_poly.pdbx_strand_id
1 'polypeptide(L)'
;FYTAIIAGPDVKGMGTAEGFFKQFLAAPVVLGFWIFAWVWKREPLLRTKNIDVDTGLREFDWDQIRADREALAALPAWRRLLNHFF
;
A
#
# COMPACT_ATOMS: atom_id res chain seq x y z
N PHE A 1 -25.61 -3.66 7.55
CA PHE A 1 -25.87 -5.11 7.45
C PHE A 1 -24.98 -5.82 8.46
N TYR A 2 -25.52 -6.16 9.63
CA TYR A 2 -24.85 -6.92 10.68
C TYR A 2 -25.89 -7.87 11.26
N THR A 3 -25.76 -9.18 11.01
CA THR A 3 -26.52 -10.19 11.74
C THR A 3 -25.71 -10.60 12.93
N ALA A 4 -26.05 -10.05 14.09
CA ALA A 4 -25.55 -10.56 15.34
C ALA A 4 -26.09 -11.99 15.53
N ILE A 5 -25.22 -12.94 15.92
CA ILE A 5 -25.64 -14.30 16.30
C ILE A 5 -26.63 -14.22 17.48
N ILE A 6 -26.47 -13.20 18.33
CA ILE A 6 -27.31 -12.89 19.47
C ILE A 6 -27.92 -11.50 19.23
N ALA A 7 -29.25 -11.41 19.19
CA ALA A 7 -29.92 -10.12 19.10
C ALA A 7 -29.55 -9.21 20.29
N GLY A 8 -29.43 -7.90 20.04
CA GLY A 8 -29.08 -6.91 21.07
C GLY A 8 -30.06 -6.95 22.26
N PRO A 9 -29.74 -6.28 23.38
CA PRO A 9 -30.45 -6.45 24.66
C PRO A 9 -31.98 -6.21 24.62
N ASP A 10 -32.51 -5.62 23.54
CA ASP A 10 -33.93 -5.28 23.38
C ASP A 10 -34.60 -5.90 22.13
N VAL A 11 -33.91 -6.82 21.44
CA VAL A 11 -34.42 -7.49 20.23
C VAL A 11 -34.50 -9.00 20.48
N LYS A 12 -35.64 -9.63 20.16
CA LYS A 12 -35.80 -11.08 20.29
C LYS A 12 -35.37 -11.79 19.00
N GLY A 13 -34.45 -12.75 19.11
CA GLY A 13 -34.06 -13.65 18.01
C GLY A 13 -32.61 -14.11 18.09
N MET A 14 -32.32 -15.33 17.62
CA MET A 14 -30.95 -15.79 17.34
C MET A 14 -30.72 -15.80 15.84
N GLY A 15 -29.51 -15.45 15.41
CA GLY A 15 -29.11 -15.57 14.02
C GLY A 15 -29.12 -17.04 13.59
N THR A 16 -29.80 -17.35 12.49
CA THR A 16 -29.81 -18.70 11.90
C THR A 16 -28.76 -18.82 10.81
N ALA A 17 -28.24 -20.03 10.59
CA ALA A 17 -27.29 -20.29 9.50
C ALA A 17 -27.85 -19.88 8.13
N GLU A 18 -29.14 -20.11 7.89
CA GLU A 18 -29.81 -19.69 6.65
C GLU A 18 -29.77 -18.17 6.44
N GLY A 19 -30.01 -17.39 7.50
CA GLY A 19 -29.95 -15.93 7.45
C GLY A 19 -28.54 -15.40 7.13
N PHE A 20 -27.51 -16.06 7.68
CA PHE A 20 -26.11 -15.74 7.39
C PHE A 20 -25.79 -15.91 5.90
N PHE A 21 -26.10 -17.08 5.32
CA PHE A 21 -25.77 -17.35 3.91
C PHE A 21 -26.57 -16.48 2.93
N LYS A 22 -27.82 -16.13 3.25
CA LYS A 22 -28.60 -15.18 2.45
C LYS A 22 -27.96 -13.80 2.39
N GLN A 23 -27.36 -13.34 3.49
CA GLN A 23 -26.65 -12.06 3.53
C GLN A 23 -25.25 -12.13 2.89
N PHE A 24 -24.59 -13.28 2.99
CA PHE A 24 -23.27 -13.50 2.41
C PHE A 24 -23.28 -13.82 0.90
N LEU A 25 -24.44 -13.85 0.25
CA LEU A 25 -24.60 -14.24 -1.15
C LEU A 25 -23.85 -13.33 -2.13
N ALA A 26 -23.66 -12.06 -1.78
CA ALA A 26 -22.87 -11.13 -2.60
C ALA A 26 -21.37 -11.49 -2.65
N ALA A 27 -20.83 -12.09 -1.57
CA ALA A 27 -19.41 -12.41 -1.48
C ALA A 27 -18.90 -13.39 -2.57
N PRO A 28 -19.54 -14.56 -2.81
CA PRO A 28 -19.09 -15.47 -3.87
C PRO A 28 -19.25 -14.87 -5.28
N VAL A 29 -20.28 -14.04 -5.50
CA VAL A 29 -20.48 -13.36 -6.80
C VAL A 29 -19.36 -12.36 -7.06
N VAL A 30 -19.05 -11.50 -6.08
CA VAL A 30 -17.96 -10.51 -6.18
C VAL A 30 -16.60 -11.21 -6.33
N LEU A 31 -16.35 -12.25 -5.55
CA LEU A 31 -15.13 -13.05 -5.67
C LEU A 31 -15.02 -13.71 -7.05
N GLY A 32 -16.10 -14.25 -7.60
CA GLY A 32 -16.12 -14.85 -8.93
C GLY A 32 -15.71 -13.86 -10.03
N PHE A 33 -16.32 -12.67 -10.04
CA PHE A 33 -15.95 -11.62 -10.99
C PHE A 33 -14.51 -11.11 -10.77
N TRP A 34 -14.06 -10.98 -9.53
CA TRP A 34 -12.69 -10.58 -9.21
C TRP A 34 -11.67 -11.61 -9.71
N ILE A 35 -11.90 -12.91 -9.45
CA ILE A 35 -11.05 -14.00 -9.94
C ILE A 35 -11.03 -14.01 -11.47
N PHE A 36 -12.18 -13.86 -12.13
CA PHE A 36 -12.25 -13.82 -13.59
C PHE A 36 -11.45 -12.65 -14.17
N ALA A 37 -11.61 -11.44 -13.61
CA ALA A 37 -10.86 -10.27 -14.02
C ALA A 37 -9.34 -10.46 -13.78
N TRP A 38 -8.97 -11.06 -12.66
CA TRP A 38 -7.59 -11.37 -12.32
C TRP A 38 -6.96 -12.38 -13.30
N VAL A 39 -7.67 -13.47 -13.61
CA VAL A 39 -7.24 -14.47 -14.61
C VAL A 39 -7.16 -13.87 -16.01
N TRP A 40 -8.09 -12.97 -16.38
CA TRP A 40 -8.06 -12.29 -17.68
C TRP A 40 -6.85 -11.36 -17.79
N LYS A 41 -6.60 -10.50 -16.79
CA LYS A 41 -5.46 -9.58 -16.83
C LYS A 41 -4.11 -10.30 -16.79
N ARG A 42 -4.05 -11.51 -16.23
CA ARG A 42 -2.84 -12.34 -16.11
C ARG A 42 -1.68 -11.62 -15.41
N GLU A 43 -1.95 -10.52 -14.71
CA GLU A 43 -0.96 -9.79 -13.94
C GLU A 43 -0.78 -10.51 -12.60
N PRO A 44 0.38 -11.15 -12.36
CA PRO A 44 0.66 -11.71 -11.04
C PRO A 44 0.81 -10.59 -10.03
N LEU A 45 0.60 -10.90 -8.75
CA LEU A 45 1.04 -10.04 -7.65
C LEU A 45 2.53 -9.70 -7.88
N LEU A 46 2.82 -8.43 -8.16
CA LEU A 46 4.18 -7.94 -8.41
C LEU A 46 5.03 -8.22 -7.17
N ARG A 47 6.12 -8.96 -7.35
CA ARG A 47 7.13 -9.12 -6.31
C ARG A 47 7.97 -7.86 -6.26
N THR A 48 8.46 -7.49 -5.07
CA THR A 48 9.33 -6.31 -4.87
C THR A 48 10.50 -6.28 -5.85
N LYS A 49 11.11 -7.44 -6.14
CA LYS A 49 12.22 -7.56 -7.10
C LYS A 49 11.88 -7.29 -8.57
N ASN A 50 10.60 -7.30 -8.92
CA ASN A 50 10.11 -7.07 -10.28
C ASN A 50 9.55 -5.64 -10.43
N ILE A 51 9.58 -4.84 -9.37
CA ILE A 51 9.19 -3.44 -9.42
C ILE A 51 10.36 -2.69 -10.05
N ASP A 52 10.08 -2.07 -11.20
CA ASP A 52 11.01 -1.17 -11.85
C ASP A 52 10.99 0.18 -11.13
N VAL A 53 12.06 0.45 -10.39
CA VAL A 53 12.25 1.73 -9.69
C VAL A 53 13.13 2.66 -10.53
N ASP A 54 13.81 2.14 -11.55
CA ASP A 54 14.89 2.81 -12.26
C ASP A 54 14.40 3.56 -13.51
N THR A 55 13.33 3.08 -14.14
CA THR A 55 12.79 3.74 -15.35
C THR A 55 12.22 5.12 -15.06
N GLY A 56 12.69 6.10 -15.83
CA GLY A 56 12.25 7.49 -15.71
C GLY A 56 12.92 8.27 -14.58
N LEU A 57 13.90 7.67 -13.87
CA LEU A 57 14.77 8.46 -13.01
C LEU A 57 15.56 9.46 -13.84
N ARG A 58 15.58 10.70 -13.35
CA ARG A 58 16.49 11.72 -13.82
C ARG A 58 17.92 11.28 -13.49
N GLU A 59 18.81 11.34 -14.49
CA GLU A 59 20.24 11.19 -14.24
C GLU A 59 20.69 12.27 -13.25
N PHE A 60 21.20 11.83 -12.09
CA PHE A 60 21.82 12.72 -11.13
C PHE A 60 23.26 12.97 -11.57
N ASP A 61 23.65 14.24 -11.64
CA ASP A 61 25.05 14.61 -11.79
C ASP A 61 25.79 14.29 -10.49
N TRP A 62 26.32 13.06 -10.42
CA TRP A 62 27.04 12.56 -9.25
C TRP A 62 28.35 13.29 -9.01
N ASP A 63 28.93 13.88 -10.04
CA ASP A 63 30.19 14.63 -9.93
C ASP A 63 29.93 15.99 -9.28
N GLN A 64 28.85 16.68 -9.68
CA GLN A 64 28.42 17.89 -9.01
C GLN A 64 28.08 17.64 -7.53
N ILE A 65 27.29 16.60 -7.22
CA ILE A 65 26.92 16.27 -5.83
C ILE A 65 28.15 15.96 -4.99
N ARG A 66 29.14 15.28 -5.56
CA ARG A 66 30.40 14.94 -4.87
C ARG A 66 31.23 16.19 -4.62
N ALA A 67 31.39 17.06 -5.62
CA ALA A 67 32.11 18.32 -5.50
C ALA A 67 31.48 19.22 -4.43
N ASP A 68 30.15 19.32 -4.39
CA ASP A 68 29.42 20.08 -3.36
C ASP A 68 29.64 19.49 -1.96
N ARG A 69 29.62 18.15 -1.83
CA ARG A 69 29.89 17.47 -0.55
C ARG A 69 31.33 17.67 -0.08
N GLU A 70 32.30 17.63 -0.98
CA GLU A 70 33.71 17.87 -0.69
C GLU A 70 33.94 19.33 -0.28
N ALA A 71 33.33 20.27 -0.99
CA ALA A 71 33.35 21.69 -0.65
C ALA A 71 32.76 21.94 0.75
N LEU A 72 31.61 21.32 1.07
CA LEU A 72 31.00 21.41 2.40
C LEU A 72 31.85 20.74 3.48
N ALA A 73 32.51 19.61 3.18
CA ALA A 73 33.38 18.91 4.13
C ALA A 73 34.65 19.72 4.46
N ALA A 74 35.14 20.52 3.51
CA ALA A 74 36.26 21.44 3.71
C ALA A 74 35.92 22.67 4.58
N LEU A 75 34.64 22.92 4.84
CA LEU A 75 34.20 24.05 5.67
C LEU A 75 34.37 23.79 7.17
N PRO A 76 34.55 24.86 7.97
CA PRO A 76 34.50 24.79 9.43
C PRO A 76 33.17 24.22 9.95
N ALA A 77 33.21 23.53 11.09
CA ALA A 77 32.07 22.82 11.67
C ALA A 77 30.82 23.71 11.88
N TRP A 78 30.98 24.99 12.24
CA TRP A 78 29.85 25.91 12.43
C TRP A 78 29.13 26.24 11.11
N ARG A 79 29.85 26.35 9.98
CA ARG A 79 29.24 26.58 8.66
C ARG A 79 28.52 25.33 8.16
N ARG A 80 29.08 24.15 8.43
CA ARG A 80 28.44 22.86 8.13
C ARG A 80 27.13 22.70 8.89
N LEU A 81 27.11 23.13 10.16
CA LEU A 81 25.90 23.10 10.98
C LEU A 81 24.82 24.03 10.41
N LEU A 82 25.18 25.27 10.07
CA LEU A 82 24.25 26.22 9.45
C LEU A 82 23.67 25.69 8.13
N ASN A 83 24.51 25.15 7.25
CA ASN A 83 24.10 24.59 5.95
C ASN A 83 23.32 23.27 6.05
N HIS A 84 23.24 22.66 7.24
CA HIS A 84 22.38 21.50 7.47
C HIS A 84 20.97 21.94 7.89
N PHE A 85 20.85 23.11 8.52
CA PHE A 85 19.57 23.65 9.01
C PHE A 85 18.93 24.68 8.06
N PHE A 86 19.72 25.33 7.19
CA PHE A 86 19.30 26.27 6.15
C PHE A 86 19.78 25.77 4.79
#